data_AF-A0AA88ZVC6-F1
#
_entry.id   AF-A0AA88ZVC6-F1
#
_cell.length_a   1.000
_cell.length_b   1.000
_cell.length_c   1.000
_cell.angle_alpha   90.00
_cell.angle_beta   90.00
_cell.angle_gamma   90.00
#
_symmetry.space_group_name_H-M   'P 1'
#
loop_
_entity.id
_entity.type
_entity.pdbx_description
1 polymer ?
#
loop_
_entity_poly.entity_id
_entity_poly.type
_entity_poly.pdbx_seq_one_letter_code
_entity_poly.pdbx_strand_id
1 'polypeptide(L)'
;MKKSFCVKSIFTLGLLLLISSHANALDVVQNQVVDSNKEWKITFSDEIVFDSNIKNNIIVRDKDGVKADVKFILGENNKSIYVIPPKDGYVSSKEYELIVDKNIKSVLGKSMKKAQSCKFRIKDEVVPTDILIKETNLPPISNGFYDIDNNELWVKYSNGKEKLLVTCNYEIDCMNSIKGIYNPQFSLDKKTIYFMCCGTGTVTDWVKKVDIDSGNVQFFCFGNDFEVIKDGKYKGKLLVIKHKYRGYPMYGSYEGVCVVDEYGNEILSLGEEFDKDSFYKLKNQL
;
A
#
# COMPACT_ATOMS: atom_id res chain seq x y z
N MET A 1 13.90 73.97 -76.47
CA MET A 1 12.84 72.98 -76.21
C MET A 1 13.40 71.96 -75.20
N LYS A 2 12.95 71.97 -73.93
CA LYS A 2 11.92 71.08 -73.34
C LYS A 2 12.36 69.59 -73.42
N LYS A 3 12.46 68.73 -72.38
CA LYS A 3 12.03 68.60 -70.96
C LYS A 3 12.86 67.44 -70.33
N SER A 4 13.37 67.51 -69.10
CA SER A 4 12.84 66.92 -67.83
C SER A 4 12.35 65.45 -67.85
N PHE A 5 12.98 64.57 -67.04
CA PHE A 5 12.43 63.55 -66.10
C PHE A 5 13.62 62.76 -65.45
N CYS A 6 13.94 62.76 -64.14
CA CYS A 6 13.26 62.39 -62.87
C CYS A 6 13.28 60.87 -62.56
N VAL A 7 13.52 60.52 -61.26
CA VAL A 7 13.26 59.23 -60.53
C VAL A 7 14.47 58.25 -60.47
N LYS A 8 14.97 57.66 -59.36
CA LYS A 8 14.66 57.61 -57.91
C LYS A 8 15.88 57.11 -57.09
N SER A 9 15.91 57.51 -55.83
CA SER A 9 16.77 57.09 -54.70
C SER A 9 16.63 55.60 -54.31
N ILE A 10 17.71 54.96 -53.82
CA ILE A 10 17.61 53.82 -52.87
C ILE A 10 18.65 54.01 -51.75
N PHE A 11 18.17 54.51 -50.61
CA PHE A 11 18.78 54.38 -49.29
C PHE A 11 18.56 52.93 -48.83
N THR A 12 19.61 52.12 -48.74
CA THR A 12 19.56 50.83 -48.02
C THR A 12 19.66 51.09 -46.52
N LEU A 13 18.53 51.40 -45.92
CA LEU A 13 18.32 51.40 -44.48
C LEU A 13 18.45 49.96 -43.99
N GLY A 14 19.58 49.63 -43.38
CA GLY A 14 19.82 48.33 -42.74
C GLY A 14 18.80 48.10 -41.63
N LEU A 15 17.79 47.29 -41.94
CA LEU A 15 16.79 46.81 -40.99
C LEU A 15 17.49 45.92 -39.95
N LEU A 16 17.84 46.48 -38.79
CA LEU A 16 18.14 45.69 -37.60
C LEU A 16 16.85 44.94 -37.22
N LEU A 17 16.73 43.70 -37.67
CA LEU A 17 15.76 42.75 -37.15
C LEU A 17 16.15 42.43 -35.70
N LEU A 18 15.58 43.19 -34.76
CA LEU A 18 15.49 42.78 -33.36
C LEU A 18 14.52 41.59 -33.32
N ILE A 19 15.06 40.39 -33.52
CA ILE A 19 14.33 39.15 -33.26
C ILE A 19 14.19 39.09 -31.73
N SER A 20 13.06 39.58 -31.23
CA SER A 20 12.68 39.39 -29.84
C SER A 20 12.42 37.91 -29.63
N SER A 21 13.43 37.20 -29.13
CA SER A 21 13.28 35.83 -28.66
C SER A 21 12.36 35.85 -27.44
N HIS A 22 11.06 35.72 -27.68
CA HIS A 22 10.08 35.51 -26.63
C HIS A 22 10.33 34.10 -26.08
N ALA A 23 11.10 34.03 -25.00
CA ALA A 23 11.24 32.82 -24.22
C ALA A 23 9.90 32.59 -23.51
N ASN A 24 9.13 31.59 -23.96
CA ASN A 24 7.95 31.15 -23.23
C ASN A 24 8.36 30.77 -21.80
N ALA A 25 7.69 31.35 -20.81
CA ALA A 25 7.86 30.92 -19.44
C ALA A 25 7.36 29.48 -19.33
N LEU A 26 8.13 28.62 -18.67
CA LEU A 26 7.70 27.25 -18.36
C LEU A 26 6.50 27.33 -17.40
N ASP A 27 5.32 26.94 -17.87
CA ASP A 27 4.13 26.77 -17.01
C ASP A 27 4.30 25.49 -16.19
N VAL A 28 4.77 25.65 -14.96
CA VAL A 28 4.92 24.55 -14.02
C VAL A 28 3.58 24.33 -13.31
N VAL A 29 2.94 23.18 -13.57
CA VAL A 29 1.68 22.80 -12.92
C VAL A 29 1.88 22.68 -11.40
N GLN A 30 1.14 23.50 -10.66
CA GLN A 30 1.17 23.54 -9.19
C GLN A 30 0.05 22.70 -8.58
N ASN A 31 0.27 22.25 -7.35
CA ASN A 31 -0.71 21.59 -6.48
C ASN A 31 -1.36 20.34 -7.10
N GLN A 32 -0.58 19.56 -7.83
CA GLN A 32 -1.05 18.32 -8.45
C GLN A 32 -1.18 17.19 -7.42
N VAL A 33 -2.21 16.34 -7.58
CA VAL A 33 -2.40 15.14 -6.76
C VAL A 33 -1.87 13.92 -7.52
N VAL A 34 -0.91 13.20 -6.94
CA VAL A 34 -0.15 12.13 -7.62
C VAL A 34 -0.03 10.88 -6.75
N ASP A 35 0.31 9.75 -7.37
CA ASP A 35 0.57 8.49 -6.68
C ASP A 35 1.89 8.53 -5.87
N SER A 36 2.02 7.69 -4.85
CA SER A 36 3.20 7.64 -3.96
C SER A 36 4.49 7.26 -4.68
N ASN A 37 4.40 6.57 -5.82
CA ASN A 37 5.51 6.17 -6.68
C ASN A 37 5.75 7.13 -7.86
N LYS A 38 5.21 8.35 -7.81
CA LYS A 38 5.35 9.33 -8.89
C LYS A 38 6.82 9.63 -9.17
N GLU A 39 7.26 9.30 -10.38
CA GLU A 39 8.53 9.78 -10.93
C GLU A 39 8.36 11.14 -11.59
N TRP A 40 9.36 12.01 -11.42
CA TRP A 40 9.40 13.32 -12.06
C TRP A 40 10.45 13.36 -13.15
N LYS A 41 10.09 13.94 -14.30
CA LYS A 41 11.03 14.27 -15.36
C LYS A 41 11.21 15.78 -15.43
N ILE A 42 12.42 16.25 -15.12
CA ILE A 42 12.82 17.64 -15.31
C ILE A 42 13.50 17.72 -16.67
N THR A 43 13.04 18.62 -17.55
CA THR A 43 13.61 18.81 -18.89
C THR A 43 14.22 20.20 -19.02
N PHE A 44 15.45 20.25 -19.51
CA PHE A 44 16.22 21.45 -19.76
C PHE A 44 16.32 21.74 -21.26
N SER A 45 16.53 22.99 -21.64
CA SER A 45 16.71 23.39 -23.05
C SER A 45 18.06 22.92 -23.62
N ASP A 46 19.09 22.96 -22.77
CA ASP A 46 20.47 22.61 -23.09
C ASP A 46 20.90 21.35 -22.33
N GLU A 47 21.94 20.69 -22.83
CA GLU A 47 22.57 19.57 -22.11
C GLU A 47 23.15 20.06 -20.78
N ILE A 48 23.02 19.26 -19.74
CA ILE A 48 23.36 19.63 -18.37
C ILE A 48 24.60 18.91 -17.86
N VAL A 49 25.30 19.55 -16.93
CA VAL A 49 26.34 18.89 -16.12
C VAL A 49 25.65 18.09 -15.02
N PHE A 50 25.78 16.77 -15.07
CA PHE A 50 25.25 15.86 -14.05
C PHE A 50 26.39 15.32 -13.19
N ASP A 51 26.61 15.94 -12.03
CA ASP A 51 27.68 15.62 -11.09
C ASP A 51 27.13 15.30 -9.70
N SER A 52 28.03 15.06 -8.74
CA SER A 52 27.66 14.77 -7.34
C SER A 52 26.95 15.93 -6.63
N ASN A 53 26.96 17.15 -7.18
CA ASN A 53 26.30 18.32 -6.62
C ASN A 53 24.82 18.41 -7.02
N ILE A 54 24.32 17.53 -7.89
CA ILE A 54 22.93 17.59 -8.34
C ILE A 54 21.93 17.53 -7.18
N LYS A 55 22.26 16.77 -6.12
CA LYS A 55 21.48 16.66 -4.87
C LYS A 55 21.38 17.95 -4.05
N ASN A 56 22.25 18.92 -4.31
CA ASN A 56 22.19 20.24 -3.68
C ASN A 56 21.31 21.21 -4.49
N ASN A 57 21.17 20.95 -5.79
CA ASN A 57 20.41 21.81 -6.71
C ASN A 57 18.99 21.30 -6.97
N ILE A 58 18.72 20.00 -6.76
CA ILE A 58 17.39 19.42 -6.88
C ILE A 58 17.01 18.81 -5.54
N ILE A 59 15.92 19.30 -4.96
CA ILE A 59 15.48 18.90 -3.62
C ILE A 59 13.98 18.59 -3.68
N VAL A 60 13.58 17.48 -3.06
CA VAL A 60 12.18 17.24 -2.71
C VAL A 60 12.07 17.32 -1.20
N ARG A 61 11.14 18.12 -0.69
CA ARG A 61 10.91 18.28 0.75
C ARG A 61 9.42 18.30 1.07
N ASP A 62 9.05 17.86 2.26
CA ASP A 62 7.68 17.99 2.75
C ASP A 62 7.39 19.42 3.26
N LYS A 63 6.15 19.66 3.69
CA LYS A 63 5.70 20.96 4.23
C LYS A 63 6.51 21.43 5.45
N ASP A 64 7.13 20.51 6.19
CA ASP A 64 7.91 20.79 7.40
C ASP A 64 9.40 21.04 7.05
N GLY A 65 9.74 20.98 5.76
CA GLY A 65 11.08 21.19 5.24
C GLY A 65 11.98 19.94 5.29
N VAL A 66 11.45 18.80 5.69
CA VAL A 66 12.18 17.53 5.76
C VAL A 66 12.40 17.01 4.34
N LYS A 67 13.66 16.72 3.99
CA LYS A 67 14.02 16.22 2.66
C LYS A 67 13.55 14.77 2.48
N ALA A 68 12.95 14.48 1.32
CA ALA A 68 12.67 13.12 0.89
C ALA A 68 13.95 12.47 0.32
N ASP A 69 14.17 11.19 0.62
CA ASP A 69 15.30 10.41 0.11
C ASP A 69 15.04 9.94 -1.33
N VAL A 70 15.25 10.85 -2.29
CA VAL A 70 15.04 10.61 -3.73
C VAL A 70 16.35 10.28 -4.44
N LYS A 71 16.27 9.54 -5.55
CA LYS A 71 17.41 9.28 -6.43
C LYS A 71 17.30 10.07 -7.73
N PHE A 72 18.44 10.38 -8.33
CA PHE A 72 18.51 11.12 -9.59
C PHE A 72 19.16 10.27 -10.66
N ILE A 73 18.55 10.23 -11.85
CA ILE A 73 19.08 9.53 -13.01
C ILE A 73 19.12 10.52 -14.18
N LEU A 74 20.27 10.61 -14.86
CA LEU A 74 20.40 11.38 -16.09
C LEU A 74 19.70 10.63 -17.23
N GLY A 75 18.82 11.31 -17.96
CA GLY A 75 18.20 10.76 -19.16
C GLY A 75 19.18 10.67 -20.32
N GLU A 76 18.94 9.73 -21.24
CA GLU A 76 19.80 9.46 -22.41
C GLU A 76 20.06 10.67 -23.30
N ASN A 77 19.16 11.66 -23.28
CA ASN A 77 19.28 12.89 -24.06
C ASN A 77 20.22 13.94 -23.43
N ASN A 78 20.82 13.66 -22.26
CA ASN A 78 21.63 14.59 -21.45
C ASN A 78 20.96 15.92 -21.10
N LYS A 79 19.64 16.04 -21.34
CA LYS A 79 18.81 17.23 -21.16
C LYS A 79 17.67 16.97 -20.17
N SER A 80 17.63 15.80 -19.56
CA SER A 80 16.57 15.41 -18.65
C SER A 80 17.13 14.75 -17.41
N ILE A 81 16.55 15.07 -16.25
CA ILE A 81 16.80 14.36 -15.00
C ILE A 81 15.52 13.70 -14.56
N TYR A 82 15.60 12.42 -14.24
CA TYR A 82 14.56 11.67 -13.58
C TYR A 82 14.78 11.73 -12.07
N VAL A 83 13.76 12.17 -11.34
CA VAL A 83 13.70 12.11 -9.87
C VAL A 83 12.87 10.89 -9.52
N ILE A 84 13.57 9.87 -9.01
CA ILE A 84 13.00 8.61 -8.59
C ILE A 84 12.55 8.75 -7.13
N PRO A 85 11.31 8.36 -6.79
CA PRO A 85 10.77 8.48 -5.44
C PRO A 85 11.59 7.68 -4.42
N PRO A 86 11.39 7.91 -3.11
CA PRO A 86 11.93 7.04 -2.07
C PRO A 86 11.54 5.58 -2.30
N LYS A 87 12.36 4.64 -1.79
CA LYS A 87 12.14 3.20 -1.98
C LYS A 87 10.73 2.74 -1.56
N ASP A 88 10.24 3.30 -0.45
CA ASP A 88 8.92 3.00 0.10
C ASP A 88 7.83 3.97 -0.41
N GLY A 89 8.16 4.79 -1.41
CA GLY A 89 7.32 5.85 -1.95
C GLY A 89 7.29 7.10 -1.07
N TYR A 90 6.61 8.13 -1.59
CA TYR A 90 6.23 9.29 -0.79
C TYR A 90 5.10 8.92 0.18
N VAL A 91 5.06 9.57 1.34
CA VAL A 91 4.07 9.27 2.39
C VAL A 91 2.67 9.73 1.94
N SER A 92 1.68 8.85 2.06
CA SER A 92 0.28 9.13 1.77
C SER A 92 -0.21 10.41 2.44
N SER A 93 -1.11 11.13 1.76
CA SER A 93 -1.77 12.35 2.25
C SER A 93 -0.83 13.54 2.54
N LYS A 94 0.49 13.38 2.44
CA LYS A 94 1.45 14.47 2.62
C LYS A 94 1.58 15.34 1.37
N GLU A 95 1.97 16.59 1.62
CA GLU A 95 2.33 17.58 0.62
C GLU A 95 3.85 17.71 0.52
N TYR A 96 4.33 17.86 -0.70
CA TYR A 96 5.74 17.98 -1.05
C TYR A 96 5.96 19.13 -2.04
N GLU A 97 7.19 19.65 -2.04
CA GLU A 97 7.69 20.61 -3.01
C GLU A 97 8.95 20.04 -3.67
N LEU A 98 8.93 19.89 -4.99
CA LEU A 98 10.12 19.65 -5.81
C LEU A 98 10.69 21.00 -6.23
N ILE A 99 11.96 21.24 -5.90
CA ILE A 99 12.67 22.49 -6.15
C ILE A 99 13.86 22.19 -7.05
N VAL A 100 13.99 23.00 -8.10
CA VAL A 100 15.11 23.01 -9.02
C VAL A 100 15.79 24.38 -8.92
N ASP A 101 16.93 24.42 -8.25
CA ASP A 101 17.69 25.63 -8.03
C ASP A 101 18.31 26.16 -9.35
N LYS A 102 18.51 27.48 -9.41
CA LYS A 102 19.05 28.13 -10.62
C LYS A 102 20.49 27.74 -10.95
N ASN A 103 21.24 27.21 -9.98
CA ASN A 103 22.67 26.93 -10.09
C ASN A 103 23.01 25.69 -10.92
N ILE A 104 22.02 24.95 -11.42
CA ILE A 104 22.25 23.89 -12.41
C ILE A 104 22.89 24.51 -13.65
N LYS A 105 23.99 23.92 -14.11
CA LYS A 105 24.76 24.40 -15.25
C LYS A 105 24.54 23.52 -16.47
N SER A 106 24.44 24.15 -17.63
CA SER A 106 24.63 23.47 -18.90
C SER A 106 26.09 23.06 -19.08
N VAL A 107 26.36 22.14 -20.00
CA VAL A 107 27.73 21.78 -20.42
C VAL A 107 28.51 22.97 -20.98
N LEU A 108 27.82 24.01 -21.44
CA LEU A 108 28.39 25.29 -21.88
C LEU A 108 28.62 26.29 -20.72
N GLY A 109 28.38 25.88 -19.47
CA GLY A 109 28.58 26.70 -18.27
C GLY A 109 27.45 27.70 -17.97
N LYS A 110 26.35 27.68 -18.73
CA LYS A 110 25.21 28.59 -18.50
C LYS A 110 24.33 28.08 -17.36
N SER A 111 23.93 28.96 -16.45
CA SER A 111 22.99 28.64 -15.38
C SER A 111 21.54 28.94 -15.80
N MET A 112 20.58 28.36 -15.09
CA MET A 112 19.17 28.68 -15.31
C MET A 112 18.89 30.13 -14.94
N LYS A 113 17.93 30.76 -15.64
CA LYS A 113 17.57 32.17 -15.39
C LYS A 113 16.93 32.39 -14.03
N LYS A 114 16.18 31.40 -13.55
CA LYS A 114 15.47 31.41 -12.26
C LYS A 114 15.31 29.99 -11.74
N ALA A 115 15.21 29.85 -10.43
CA ALA A 115 14.80 28.61 -9.81
C ALA A 115 13.34 28.30 -10.19
N GLN A 116 12.98 27.03 -10.17
CA GLN A 116 11.63 26.55 -10.42
C GLN A 116 11.21 25.62 -9.28
N SER A 117 9.93 25.62 -8.94
CA SER A 117 9.39 24.62 -8.03
C SER A 117 8.00 24.18 -8.46
N CYS A 118 7.63 22.94 -8.09
CA CYS A 118 6.26 22.46 -8.16
C CYS A 118 5.84 21.86 -6.83
N LYS A 119 4.65 22.24 -6.38
CA LYS A 119 3.99 21.61 -5.23
C LYS A 119 3.12 20.45 -5.68
N PHE A 120 3.10 19.37 -4.91
CA PHE A 120 2.26 18.20 -5.16
C PHE A 120 1.80 17.57 -3.85
N ARG A 121 0.66 16.88 -3.90
CA ARG A 121 0.12 16.09 -2.80
C ARG A 121 0.05 14.63 -3.20
N ILE A 122 0.35 13.73 -2.27
CA ILE A 122 0.19 12.29 -2.49
C ILE A 122 -1.27 11.91 -2.24
N LYS A 123 -1.83 11.10 -3.15
CA LYS A 123 -3.16 10.51 -2.99
C LYS A 123 -3.29 9.84 -1.62
N ASP A 124 -4.49 9.89 -1.07
CA ASP A 124 -4.79 9.19 0.17
C ASP A 124 -4.83 7.69 -0.10
N GLU A 125 -4.00 6.93 0.61
CA GLU A 125 -4.02 5.48 0.59
C GLU A 125 -5.26 4.97 1.34
N VAL A 126 -6.09 4.22 0.61
CA VAL A 126 -7.31 3.62 1.17
C VAL A 126 -6.93 2.28 1.78
N VAL A 127 -6.80 2.25 3.10
CA VAL A 127 -6.34 1.07 3.85
C VAL A 127 -7.48 0.45 4.65
N PRO A 128 -7.48 -0.88 4.87
CA PRO A 128 -8.38 -1.53 5.83
C PRO A 128 -8.21 -0.95 7.24
N THR A 129 -9.30 -0.58 7.88
CA THR A 129 -9.32 -0.06 9.26
C THR A 129 -9.97 -1.03 10.23
N ASP A 130 -11.13 -1.57 9.86
CA ASP A 130 -11.94 -2.40 10.75
C ASP A 130 -12.48 -3.62 10.02
N ILE A 131 -12.82 -4.64 10.81
CA ILE A 131 -13.55 -5.82 10.38
C ILE A 131 -14.94 -5.74 11.00
N LEU A 132 -15.96 -6.01 10.20
CA LEU A 132 -17.36 -6.00 10.64
C LEU A 132 -17.96 -7.38 10.41
N ILE A 133 -18.63 -7.91 11.43
CA ILE A 133 -19.55 -9.03 11.28
C ILE A 133 -20.95 -8.45 11.22
N LYS A 134 -21.71 -8.82 10.18
CA LYS A 134 -23.08 -8.35 9.99
C LYS A 134 -24.00 -9.54 9.87
N GLU A 135 -25.06 -9.54 10.67
CA GLU A 135 -26.15 -10.50 10.52
C GLU A 135 -26.88 -10.29 9.20
N THR A 136 -27.32 -11.38 8.59
CA THR A 136 -28.16 -11.36 7.39
C THR A 136 -29.63 -11.55 7.77
N ASN A 137 -30.53 -11.29 6.82
CA ASN A 137 -31.94 -11.65 6.96
C ASN A 137 -32.23 -13.09 6.51
N LEU A 138 -31.19 -13.90 6.25
CA LEU A 138 -31.34 -15.30 5.87
C LEU A 138 -31.62 -16.16 7.10
N PRO A 139 -32.31 -17.30 6.95
CA PRO A 139 -32.51 -18.21 8.06
C PRO A 139 -31.17 -18.74 8.60
N PRO A 140 -31.10 -19.08 9.89
CA PRO A 140 -29.96 -19.76 10.48
C PRO A 140 -29.59 -21.04 9.71
N ILE A 141 -28.31 -21.36 9.71
CA ILE A 141 -27.80 -22.58 9.08
C ILE A 141 -27.77 -23.66 10.15
N SER A 142 -28.57 -24.72 9.97
CA SER A 142 -28.49 -25.89 10.83
C SER A 142 -27.21 -26.69 10.56
N ASN A 143 -26.49 -27.06 11.62
CA ASN A 143 -25.38 -28.01 11.53
C ASN A 143 -25.76 -29.42 11.98
N GLY A 144 -27.05 -29.68 12.22
CA GLY A 144 -27.58 -30.96 12.72
C GLY A 144 -27.66 -31.07 14.26
N PHE A 145 -27.00 -30.19 15.00
CA PHE A 145 -27.08 -30.13 16.48
C PHE A 145 -27.75 -28.87 16.98
N TYR A 146 -27.45 -27.74 16.34
CA TYR A 146 -27.99 -26.43 16.65
C TYR A 146 -28.05 -25.56 15.39
N ASP A 147 -28.78 -24.46 15.50
CA ASP A 147 -28.87 -23.44 14.48
C ASP A 147 -27.75 -22.42 14.67
N ILE A 148 -27.09 -22.08 13.58
CA ILE A 148 -25.97 -21.14 13.55
C ILE A 148 -26.40 -19.88 12.82
N ASP A 149 -26.10 -18.73 13.40
CA ASP A 149 -26.41 -17.44 12.81
C ASP A 149 -25.79 -17.29 11.40
N ASN A 150 -26.59 -16.72 10.51
CA ASN A 150 -26.19 -16.47 9.14
C ASN A 150 -25.65 -15.05 9.02
N ASN A 151 -24.35 -14.92 8.94
CA ASN A 151 -23.67 -13.64 8.94
C ASN A 151 -22.64 -13.49 7.81
N GLU A 152 -22.14 -12.27 7.68
CA GLU A 152 -21.19 -11.86 6.67
C GLU A 152 -19.97 -11.20 7.29
N LEU A 153 -18.81 -11.44 6.68
CA LEU A 153 -17.56 -10.76 6.97
C LEU A 153 -17.35 -9.60 6.00
N TRP A 154 -17.26 -8.41 6.56
CA TRP A 154 -17.00 -7.18 5.82
C TRP A 154 -15.70 -6.53 6.30
N VAL A 155 -15.04 -5.82 5.39
CA VAL A 155 -13.92 -4.93 5.72
C VAL A 155 -14.35 -3.49 5.51
N LYS A 156 -14.01 -2.63 6.49
CA LYS A 156 -14.16 -1.17 6.40
C LYS A 156 -12.81 -0.54 6.09
N TYR A 157 -12.82 0.46 5.22
CA TYR A 157 -11.63 1.18 4.80
C TYR A 157 -11.57 2.59 5.40
N SER A 158 -10.37 3.20 5.36
CA SER A 158 -10.09 4.54 5.88
C SER A 158 -10.93 5.65 5.27
N ASN A 159 -11.46 5.45 4.07
CA ASN A 159 -12.38 6.38 3.40
C ASN A 159 -13.87 6.14 3.76
N GLY A 160 -14.15 5.26 4.72
CA GLY A 160 -15.50 4.90 5.16
C GLY A 160 -16.23 3.91 4.26
N LYS A 161 -15.65 3.49 3.12
CA LYS A 161 -16.26 2.44 2.30
C LYS A 161 -16.17 1.08 3.01
N GLU A 162 -17.13 0.23 2.71
CA GLU A 162 -17.18 -1.14 3.21
C GLU A 162 -17.24 -2.10 2.01
N LYS A 163 -16.59 -3.26 2.14
CA LYS A 163 -16.58 -4.32 1.13
C LYS A 163 -16.94 -5.65 1.79
N LEU A 164 -17.92 -6.34 1.23
CA LEU A 164 -18.25 -7.72 1.57
C LEU A 164 -17.10 -8.62 1.10
N LEU A 165 -16.59 -9.48 1.99
CA LEU A 165 -15.54 -10.44 1.67
C LEU A 165 -16.05 -11.88 1.69
N VAL A 166 -16.86 -12.23 2.69
CA VAL A 166 -17.31 -13.60 2.90
C VAL A 166 -18.77 -13.59 3.35
N THR A 167 -19.57 -14.47 2.76
CA THR A 167 -20.94 -14.76 3.19
C THR A 167 -20.99 -16.19 3.69
N CYS A 168 -21.73 -16.44 4.78
CA CYS A 168 -22.02 -17.80 5.19
C CYS A 168 -22.68 -18.59 4.05
N ASN A 169 -22.28 -19.85 3.89
CA ASN A 169 -22.79 -20.74 2.86
C ASN A 169 -22.81 -22.20 3.32
N TYR A 170 -23.61 -22.99 2.61
CA TYR A 170 -23.63 -24.44 2.74
C TYR A 170 -23.04 -25.05 1.46
N GLU A 171 -21.98 -25.82 1.62
CA GLU A 171 -21.34 -26.57 0.54
C GLU A 171 -21.35 -28.06 0.86
N ILE A 172 -21.43 -28.91 -0.17
CA ILE A 172 -21.37 -30.37 -0.02
C ILE A 172 -19.98 -30.79 0.46
N ASP A 173 -18.94 -30.22 -0.13
CA ASP A 173 -17.60 -30.32 0.43
C ASP A 173 -17.54 -29.43 1.66
N CYS A 174 -17.56 -30.09 2.81
CA CYS A 174 -17.59 -29.46 4.10
C CYS A 174 -16.49 -28.41 4.25
N MET A 175 -15.26 -28.66 3.78
CA MET A 175 -14.13 -27.74 3.95
C MET A 175 -14.34 -26.40 3.22
N ASN A 176 -15.25 -26.36 2.24
CA ASN A 176 -15.63 -25.15 1.52
C ASN A 176 -16.81 -24.42 2.17
N SER A 177 -17.59 -25.09 3.01
CA SER A 177 -18.72 -24.49 3.73
C SER A 177 -18.24 -23.49 4.79
N ILE A 178 -18.97 -22.41 4.97
CA ILE A 178 -18.70 -21.36 5.94
C ILE A 178 -19.98 -21.13 6.74
N LYS A 179 -20.01 -21.53 8.01
CA LYS A 179 -21.21 -21.45 8.86
C LYS A 179 -20.86 -20.71 10.13
N GLY A 180 -21.50 -19.56 10.37
CA GLY A 180 -21.25 -18.70 11.53
C GLY A 180 -19.82 -18.18 11.56
N ILE A 181 -19.60 -16.97 11.06
CA ILE A 181 -18.29 -16.33 11.08
C ILE A 181 -18.09 -15.64 12.42
N TYR A 182 -16.96 -15.89 13.09
CA TYR A 182 -16.61 -15.25 14.35
C TYR A 182 -15.09 -15.14 14.55
N ASN A 183 -14.68 -14.40 15.59
CA ASN A 183 -13.28 -14.09 15.92
C ASN A 183 -12.40 -13.69 14.71
N PRO A 184 -12.79 -12.69 13.89
CA PRO A 184 -11.96 -12.30 12.77
C PRO A 184 -10.79 -11.39 13.22
N GLN A 185 -9.60 -11.60 12.67
CA GLN A 185 -8.41 -10.79 12.96
C GLN A 185 -7.60 -10.50 11.70
N PHE A 186 -7.12 -9.26 11.57
CA PHE A 186 -6.18 -8.90 10.51
C PHE A 186 -4.82 -9.58 10.74
N SER A 187 -4.24 -10.09 9.66
CA SER A 187 -2.79 -10.21 9.52
C SER A 187 -2.09 -8.86 9.76
N LEU A 188 -0.81 -8.88 10.10
CA LEU A 188 -0.06 -7.66 10.47
C LEU A 188 0.06 -6.64 9.33
N ASP A 189 0.10 -7.09 8.08
CA ASP A 189 0.12 -6.24 6.89
C ASP A 189 -1.28 -5.84 6.41
N LYS A 190 -2.33 -6.31 7.11
CA LYS A 190 -3.74 -6.11 6.78
C LYS A 190 -4.10 -6.51 5.35
N LYS A 191 -3.43 -7.51 4.76
CA LYS A 191 -3.80 -8.07 3.45
C LYS A 191 -4.70 -9.29 3.56
N THR A 192 -4.63 -9.96 4.70
CA THR A 192 -5.42 -11.16 5.01
C THR A 192 -6.23 -10.96 6.28
N ILE A 193 -7.45 -11.49 6.31
CA ILE A 193 -8.23 -11.68 7.53
C ILE A 193 -8.29 -13.18 7.83
N TYR A 194 -7.88 -13.56 9.03
CA TYR A 194 -8.18 -14.88 9.59
C TYR A 194 -9.51 -14.81 10.32
N PHE A 195 -10.31 -15.87 10.26
CA PHE A 195 -11.58 -15.94 10.98
C PHE A 195 -11.90 -17.39 11.31
N MET A 196 -12.75 -17.56 12.33
CA MET A 196 -13.30 -18.86 12.68
C MET A 196 -14.67 -19.07 12.04
N CYS A 197 -14.96 -20.31 11.72
CA CYS A 197 -16.31 -20.76 11.38
C CYS A 197 -16.54 -22.18 11.89
N CYS A 198 -17.81 -22.53 12.06
CA CYS A 198 -18.21 -23.85 12.52
C CYS A 198 -17.68 -24.94 11.57
N GLY A 199 -17.00 -25.93 12.13
CA GLY A 199 -16.56 -27.12 11.40
C GLY A 199 -17.69 -28.13 11.18
N THR A 200 -17.39 -29.22 10.46
CA THR A 200 -18.27 -30.41 10.41
C THR A 200 -17.93 -31.38 11.52
N GLY A 201 -18.61 -31.25 12.66
CA GLY A 201 -18.49 -32.16 13.79
C GLY A 201 -18.71 -31.45 15.14
N THR A 202 -18.64 -32.20 16.24
CA THR A 202 -18.91 -31.69 17.60
C THR A 202 -17.68 -31.23 18.37
N VAL A 203 -16.48 -31.35 17.80
CA VAL A 203 -15.22 -31.22 18.58
C VAL A 203 -14.22 -30.20 18.07
N THR A 204 -14.31 -29.75 16.81
CA THR A 204 -13.39 -28.70 16.34
C THR A 204 -13.97 -27.78 15.29
N ASP A 205 -13.70 -26.50 15.48
CA ASP A 205 -13.98 -25.45 14.51
C ASP A 205 -12.81 -25.24 13.54
N TRP A 206 -13.05 -24.42 12.52
CA TRP A 206 -12.09 -24.16 11.47
C TRP A 206 -11.62 -22.72 11.51
N VAL A 207 -10.31 -22.56 11.43
CA VAL A 207 -9.69 -21.30 11.07
C VAL A 207 -9.59 -21.25 9.55
N LYS A 208 -10.17 -20.22 8.96
CA LYS A 208 -10.03 -19.90 7.53
C LYS A 208 -9.32 -18.55 7.38
N LYS A 209 -8.83 -18.30 6.18
CA LYS A 209 -8.27 -17.00 5.80
C LYS A 209 -8.90 -16.48 4.52
N VAL A 210 -9.08 -15.17 4.44
CA VAL A 210 -9.52 -14.48 3.22
C VAL A 210 -8.51 -13.42 2.83
N ASP A 211 -8.10 -13.42 1.56
CA ASP A 211 -7.33 -12.34 0.97
C ASP A 211 -8.25 -11.14 0.68
N ILE A 212 -7.90 -9.96 1.19
CA ILE A 212 -8.80 -8.80 1.15
C ILE A 212 -8.96 -8.25 -0.26
N ASP A 213 -7.93 -8.33 -1.09
CA ASP A 213 -7.94 -7.77 -2.43
C ASP A 213 -8.78 -8.66 -3.36
N SER A 214 -8.46 -9.95 -3.42
CA SER A 214 -9.12 -10.93 -4.29
C SER A 214 -10.44 -11.49 -3.74
N GLY A 215 -10.66 -11.45 -2.42
CA GLY A 215 -11.78 -12.12 -1.75
C GLY A 215 -11.64 -13.65 -1.71
N ASN A 216 -10.47 -14.20 -2.04
CA ASN A 216 -10.25 -15.65 -2.06
C ASN A 216 -10.21 -16.19 -0.63
N VAL A 217 -11.13 -17.11 -0.32
CA VAL A 217 -11.22 -17.79 0.97
C VAL A 217 -10.55 -19.17 0.89
N GLN A 218 -9.72 -19.47 1.89
CA GLN A 218 -9.02 -20.74 2.00
C GLN A 218 -9.17 -21.31 3.41
N PHE A 219 -9.32 -22.64 3.50
CA PHE A 219 -9.06 -23.34 4.75
C PHE A 219 -7.62 -23.08 5.19
N PHE A 220 -7.42 -22.81 6.48
CA PHE A 220 -6.11 -22.55 7.05
C PHE A 220 -5.66 -23.67 7.98
N CYS A 221 -6.41 -23.91 9.06
CA CYS A 221 -6.19 -25.06 9.93
C CYS A 221 -7.43 -25.36 10.79
N PHE A 222 -7.46 -26.54 11.41
CA PHE A 222 -8.38 -26.82 12.51
C PHE A 222 -7.99 -26.03 13.76
N GLY A 223 -8.98 -25.55 14.53
CA GLY A 223 -8.74 -24.83 15.78
C GLY A 223 -10.03 -24.39 16.48
N ASN A 224 -9.99 -24.37 17.81
CA ASN A 224 -11.10 -23.99 18.70
C ASN A 224 -10.98 -22.55 19.20
N ASP A 225 -9.81 -21.94 19.05
CA ASP A 225 -9.59 -20.50 19.18
C ASP A 225 -8.28 -20.13 18.47
N PHE A 226 -8.11 -18.86 18.10
CA PHE A 226 -6.84 -18.37 17.58
C PHE A 226 -6.60 -16.89 17.89
N GLU A 227 -5.32 -16.51 17.88
CA GLU A 227 -4.84 -15.14 17.98
C GLU A 227 -3.68 -14.89 17.02
N VAL A 228 -3.66 -13.71 16.38
CA VAL A 228 -2.49 -13.24 15.63
C VAL A 228 -1.42 -12.75 16.60
N ILE A 229 -0.22 -13.33 16.54
CA ILE A 229 0.92 -12.94 17.37
C ILE A 229 1.49 -11.61 16.84
N LYS A 230 1.49 -10.57 17.68
CA LYS A 230 1.81 -9.19 17.25
C LYS A 230 3.29 -8.82 17.36
N ASP A 231 4.01 -9.47 18.27
CA ASP A 231 5.38 -9.15 18.64
C ASP A 231 6.21 -10.41 18.85
N GLY A 232 7.48 -10.23 19.20
CA GLY A 232 8.41 -11.33 19.52
C GLY A 232 8.84 -12.19 18.35
N LYS A 233 9.34 -13.38 18.66
CA LYS A 233 10.00 -14.29 17.70
C LYS A 233 9.01 -14.87 16.70
N TYR A 234 7.76 -15.03 17.13
CA TYR A 234 6.68 -15.62 16.33
C TYR A 234 5.73 -14.58 15.73
N LYS A 235 6.15 -13.30 15.69
CA LYS A 235 5.40 -12.20 15.08
C LYS A 235 4.84 -12.56 13.69
N GLY A 236 3.54 -12.35 13.52
CA GLY A 236 2.80 -12.60 12.28
C GLY A 236 2.31 -14.04 12.10
N LYS A 237 2.69 -14.96 13.00
CA LYS A 237 2.15 -16.32 13.06
C LYS A 237 0.85 -16.35 13.88
N LEU A 238 0.15 -17.49 13.88
CA LEU A 238 -1.03 -17.67 14.74
C LEU A 238 -0.71 -18.53 15.95
N LEU A 239 -1.20 -18.10 17.11
CA LEU A 239 -1.38 -18.95 18.29
C LEU A 239 -2.76 -19.60 18.17
N VAL A 240 -2.84 -20.94 18.25
CA VAL A 240 -4.07 -21.69 17.98
C VAL A 240 -4.30 -22.71 19.09
N ILE A 241 -5.52 -22.77 19.60
CA ILE A 241 -6.01 -23.88 20.43
C ILE A 241 -6.52 -24.97 19.49
N LYS A 242 -6.02 -26.19 19.62
CA LYS A 242 -6.44 -27.34 18.81
C LYS A 242 -6.94 -28.47 19.69
N HIS A 243 -8.05 -29.09 19.27
CA HIS A 243 -8.47 -30.38 19.80
C HIS A 243 -7.47 -31.47 19.37
N LYS A 244 -6.86 -32.14 20.34
CA LYS A 244 -5.81 -33.16 20.13
C LYS A 244 -6.16 -34.45 20.88
N TYR A 245 -5.53 -35.55 20.49
CA TYR A 245 -5.73 -36.86 21.10
C TYR A 245 -4.42 -37.39 21.69
N ARG A 246 -4.51 -37.98 22.88
CA ARG A 246 -3.38 -38.62 23.54
C ARG A 246 -3.16 -40.00 22.95
N GLY A 247 -1.89 -40.35 22.79
CA GLY A 247 -1.49 -41.71 22.45
C GLY A 247 -1.68 -42.69 23.62
N TYR A 248 -1.45 -43.97 23.33
CA TYR A 248 -1.31 -45.01 24.34
C TYR A 248 -0.19 -44.66 25.35
N PRO A 249 -0.33 -44.96 26.66
CA PRO A 249 -1.47 -45.60 27.33
C PRO A 249 -2.51 -44.63 27.90
N MET A 250 -2.31 -43.31 27.79
CA MET A 250 -3.21 -42.34 28.42
C MET A 250 -4.59 -42.34 27.77
N TYR A 251 -4.65 -42.40 26.43
CA TYR A 251 -5.88 -42.24 25.64
C TYR A 251 -6.64 -40.92 25.96
N GLY A 252 -7.71 -40.64 25.22
CA GLY A 252 -8.54 -39.44 25.42
C GLY A 252 -8.12 -38.22 24.59
N SER A 253 -8.88 -37.14 24.72
CA SER A 253 -8.64 -35.87 24.04
C SER A 253 -8.28 -34.74 25.01
N TYR A 254 -7.67 -33.69 24.48
CA TYR A 254 -7.28 -32.49 25.22
C TYR A 254 -7.22 -31.28 24.28
N GLU A 255 -7.28 -30.08 24.86
CA GLU A 255 -7.03 -28.84 24.13
C GLU A 255 -5.56 -28.47 24.26
N GLY A 256 -4.85 -28.51 23.12
CA GLY A 256 -3.43 -28.16 23.05
C GLY A 256 -3.24 -26.78 22.43
N VAL A 257 -2.36 -25.98 23.02
CA VAL A 257 -1.98 -24.66 22.48
C VAL A 257 -0.72 -24.79 21.66
N CYS A 258 -0.74 -24.22 20.45
CA CYS A 258 0.40 -24.28 19.54
C CYS A 258 0.58 -22.98 18.75
N VAL A 259 1.79 -22.76 18.26
CA VAL A 259 2.05 -21.77 17.21
C VAL A 259 2.02 -22.49 15.86
N VAL A 260 1.33 -21.90 14.89
CA VAL A 260 1.28 -22.40 13.50
C VAL A 260 1.92 -21.43 12.51
N ASP A 261 2.52 -21.97 11.45
CA ASP A 261 3.12 -21.20 10.37
C ASP A 261 2.06 -20.61 9.40
N GLU A 262 2.52 -19.93 8.34
CA GLU A 262 1.68 -19.30 7.30
C GLU A 262 0.89 -20.30 6.42
N TYR A 263 1.18 -21.59 6.58
CA TYR A 263 0.50 -22.69 5.91
C TYR A 263 -0.41 -23.48 6.86
N GLY A 264 -0.50 -23.08 8.14
CA GLY A 264 -1.31 -23.73 9.16
C GLY A 264 -0.63 -24.93 9.85
N ASN A 265 0.65 -25.18 9.57
CA ASN A 265 1.40 -26.28 10.19
C ASN A 265 1.84 -25.89 11.61
N GLU A 266 1.74 -26.82 12.55
CA GLU A 266 2.26 -26.62 13.91
C GLU A 266 3.79 -26.59 13.91
N ILE A 267 4.36 -25.51 14.46
CA ILE A 267 5.82 -25.31 14.58
C ILE A 267 6.31 -25.21 16.02
N LEU A 268 5.39 -25.07 16.99
CA LEU A 268 5.68 -25.09 18.41
C LEU A 268 4.46 -25.56 19.19
N SER A 269 4.61 -26.58 20.03
CA SER A 269 3.63 -26.93 21.05
C SER A 269 3.97 -26.23 22.36
N LEU A 270 2.97 -25.63 23.00
CA LEU A 270 3.11 -24.88 24.24
C LEU A 270 2.53 -25.61 25.46
N GLY A 271 1.89 -26.77 25.23
CA GLY A 271 1.32 -27.61 26.27
C GLY A 271 -0.19 -27.76 26.14
N GLU A 272 -0.80 -28.16 27.25
CA GLU A 272 -2.20 -28.59 27.35
C GLU A 272 -2.91 -27.77 28.43
N GLU A 273 -4.23 -27.70 28.38
CA GLU A 273 -5.08 -27.17 29.46
C GLU A 273 -4.81 -25.69 29.82
N PHE A 274 -4.79 -24.82 28.82
CA PHE A 274 -4.82 -23.38 29.06
C PHE A 274 -6.27 -22.92 29.23
N ASP A 275 -6.57 -22.20 30.31
CA ASP A 275 -7.76 -21.37 30.34
C ASP A 275 -7.64 -20.24 29.30
N LYS A 276 -8.80 -19.66 28.90
CA LYS A 276 -8.84 -18.59 27.90
C LYS A 276 -7.97 -17.39 28.30
N ASP A 277 -7.90 -17.05 29.58
CA ASP A 277 -7.12 -15.92 30.06
C ASP A 277 -5.61 -16.15 29.89
N SER A 278 -5.15 -17.36 30.14
CA SER A 278 -3.76 -17.79 29.99
C SER A 278 -3.38 -17.84 28.51
N PHE A 279 -4.29 -18.32 27.65
CA PHE A 279 -4.14 -18.27 26.20
C PHE A 279 -3.92 -16.83 25.69
N TYR A 280 -4.76 -15.87 26.10
CA TYR A 280 -4.63 -14.48 25.65
C TYR A 280 -3.39 -13.76 26.20
N LYS A 281 -2.80 -14.24 27.31
CA LYS A 281 -1.55 -13.69 27.86
C LYS A 281 -0.31 -14.17 27.10
N LEU A 282 -0.32 -15.42 26.61
CA LEU A 282 0.81 -16.04 25.90
C LEU A 282 1.25 -15.26 24.66
N LYS A 283 0.30 -14.66 23.92
CA LYS A 283 0.62 -13.91 22.69
C LYS A 283 1.57 -12.72 22.89
N ASN A 284 1.67 -12.21 24.12
CA ASN A 284 2.56 -11.09 24.48
C ASN A 284 3.93 -11.57 25.02
N GLN A 285 4.14 -12.88 25.16
CA GLN A 285 5.35 -13.49 25.72
C GLN A 285 6.17 -14.26 24.67
N LEU A 286 5.61 -14.47 23.47
CA LEU A 286 6.17 -15.19 22.32
C LEU A 286 6.73 -14.22 21.28
#